data_AF-F5T9X5-F1
#
_entry.id   AF-F5T9X5-F1
#
_cell.length_a   1.000
_cell.length_b   1.000
_cell.length_c   1.000
_cell.angle_alpha   90.00
_cell.angle_beta   90.00
_cell.angle_gamma   90.00
#
_symmetry.space_group_name_H-M   'P 1'
#
loop_
_entity.id
_entity.type
_entity.pdbx_description
1 polymer ?
#
loop_
_entity_poly.entity_id
_entity_poly.type
_entity_poly.pdbx_seq_one_letter_code
_entity_poly.pdbx_strand_id
1 'polypeptide(L)'
;MEIHLKSRTVKYVSVTVAFLLVTTFLLYLFNMDKAIESLPEINYFDLLLGQIANTLIVLSLTSVLSSNFGQAYWVDIKETKLIKPFWTCFTGITVYLLTALLYSILMYAIGRYAGVLLSAVFSTVLLVILSFQMISIYFGKEGIKKQLREEYEQLLRLTNYPYVSDYLYKIKKLEKELRECASPEKEDLCRALQTEIRGLEKKLNSGDEKQVEEAHKEYVKRSVDAHETLKNIDRKLEEYTKNAIKNNDSEVIIENIELLVSAENDITLFRLMEDLFSWDERYCCKVLRQVNERGTNFIINREMHFFKRFALQKLMEGSGKLSAIQFLLSIYDQSNLGMKNLREDLKRIDSERQKLRSKELELNKVMLGDEDIGEGYRKVKRENKQLEEEKKALEEEILTLLGSCTTKDLRSYYLPLEECYRAYEEGKYEIANKYITVILECFRVDIDLIRFDTGIMDIPDSGISFSYFTEEEFSIVERLIEQDKLKAAISEMNKKALLSMKEIKL
;
A
#
# COMPACT_ATOMS: atom_id res chain seq x y z
N MET A 1 5.73 -27.64 19.52
CA MET A 1 4.73 -27.95 18.46
C MET A 1 4.62 -29.46 18.21
N GLU A 2 5.73 -30.21 18.07
CA GLU A 2 5.73 -31.66 17.77
C GLU A 2 5.03 -32.55 18.81
N ILE A 3 5.18 -32.28 20.11
CA ILE A 3 4.55 -33.07 21.18
C ILE A 3 3.02 -32.96 21.15
N HIS A 4 2.49 -31.78 20.85
CA HIS A 4 1.06 -31.54 20.69
C HIS A 4 0.48 -32.19 19.42
N LEU A 5 1.23 -32.21 18.32
CA LEU A 5 0.83 -32.89 17.09
C LEU A 5 0.76 -34.41 17.29
N LYS A 6 1.77 -35.03 17.91
CA LYS A 6 1.78 -36.47 18.22
C LYS A 6 0.58 -36.88 19.09
N SER A 7 0.26 -36.10 20.11
CA SER A 7 -0.89 -36.36 20.99
C SER A 7 -2.24 -36.26 20.27
N ARG A 8 -2.40 -35.31 19.33
CA ARG A 8 -3.63 -35.16 18.54
C ARG A 8 -3.81 -36.29 17.52
N THR A 9 -2.75 -36.70 16.82
CA THR A 9 -2.80 -37.79 15.84
C THR A 9 -3.22 -39.10 16.50
N VAL A 10 -2.69 -39.42 17.69
CA VAL A 10 -3.09 -40.63 18.44
C VAL A 10 -4.58 -40.62 18.79
N LYS A 11 -5.13 -39.46 19.18
CA LYS A 11 -6.57 -39.30 19.46
C LYS A 11 -7.42 -39.48 18.20
N TYR A 12 -6.98 -38.97 17.06
CA TYR A 12 -7.71 -39.14 15.80
C TYR A 12 -7.74 -40.60 15.36
N VAL A 13 -6.60 -41.30 15.44
CA VAL A 13 -6.52 -42.73 15.11
C VAL A 13 -7.41 -43.55 16.03
N SER A 14 -7.34 -43.34 17.36
CA SER A 14 -8.10 -44.14 18.31
C SER A 14 -9.62 -43.95 18.17
N VAL A 15 -10.09 -42.71 17.96
CA VAL A 15 -11.52 -42.41 17.76
C VAL A 15 -12.03 -43.03 16.46
N THR A 16 -11.26 -42.97 15.38
CA THR A 16 -11.69 -43.51 14.08
C THR A 16 -11.79 -45.03 14.10
N VAL A 17 -10.78 -45.68 14.69
CA VAL A 17 -10.77 -47.13 14.87
C VAL A 17 -11.92 -47.57 15.77
N ALA A 18 -12.15 -46.88 16.90
CA ALA A 18 -13.27 -47.16 17.78
C ALA A 18 -14.63 -46.99 17.07
N PHE A 19 -14.80 -45.91 16.31
CA PHE A 19 -16.02 -45.65 15.55
C PHE A 19 -16.27 -46.76 14.53
N LEU A 20 -15.30 -47.07 13.67
CA LEU A 20 -15.42 -48.11 12.62
C LEU A 20 -15.67 -49.50 13.21
N LEU A 21 -14.99 -49.85 14.32
CA LEU A 21 -15.21 -51.13 15.00
C LEU A 21 -16.60 -51.22 15.62
N VAL A 22 -17.07 -50.16 16.31
CA VAL A 22 -18.41 -50.14 16.92
C VAL A 22 -19.50 -50.18 15.86
N THR A 23 -19.38 -49.42 14.77
CA THR A 23 -20.38 -49.45 13.69
C THR A 23 -20.40 -50.79 12.97
N THR A 24 -19.25 -51.39 12.70
CA THR A 24 -19.19 -52.73 12.11
C THR A 24 -19.76 -53.79 13.04
N PHE A 25 -19.52 -53.68 14.35
CA PHE A 25 -20.12 -54.57 15.35
C PHE A 25 -21.64 -54.41 15.43
N LEU A 26 -22.17 -53.19 15.34
CA LEU A 26 -23.60 -52.95 15.28
C LEU A 26 -24.23 -53.53 14.00
N LEU A 27 -23.59 -53.36 12.84
CA LEU A 27 -24.04 -53.96 11.58
C LEU A 27 -24.10 -55.49 11.64
N TYR A 28 -23.10 -56.10 12.28
CA TYR A 28 -23.08 -57.53 12.58
C TYR A 28 -24.24 -57.94 13.50
N LEU A 29 -24.48 -57.21 14.60
CA LEU A 29 -25.56 -57.49 15.55
C LEU A 29 -26.96 -57.40 14.92
N PHE A 30 -27.16 -56.48 13.97
CA PHE A 30 -28.43 -56.33 13.26
C PHE A 30 -28.55 -57.26 12.02
N ASN A 31 -27.63 -58.22 11.81
CA ASN A 31 -27.57 -59.10 10.65
C ASN A 31 -27.52 -58.38 9.29
N MET A 32 -27.16 -57.10 9.27
CA MET A 32 -27.06 -56.31 8.04
C MET A 32 -25.86 -56.75 7.18
N ASP A 33 -24.86 -57.38 7.77
CA ASP A 33 -23.70 -57.95 7.07
C ASP A 33 -24.13 -58.95 5.98
N LYS A 34 -25.10 -59.83 6.28
CA LYS A 34 -25.62 -60.81 5.31
C LYS A 34 -26.43 -60.17 4.18
N ALA A 35 -27.14 -59.08 4.47
CA ALA A 35 -27.87 -58.31 3.46
C ALA A 35 -26.90 -57.58 2.52
N ILE A 36 -25.79 -57.06 3.06
CA ILE A 36 -24.75 -56.38 2.28
C ILE A 36 -23.94 -57.36 1.42
N GLU A 37 -23.58 -58.53 1.95
CA GLU A 37 -22.91 -59.59 1.18
C GLU A 37 -23.80 -60.17 0.07
N SER A 38 -25.12 -60.07 0.21
CA SER A 38 -26.08 -60.53 -0.78
C SER A 38 -26.31 -59.57 -1.95
N LEU A 39 -25.64 -58.40 -1.99
CA LEU A 39 -25.73 -57.45 -3.09
C LEU A 39 -24.83 -57.91 -4.27
N PRO A 40 -25.40 -58.54 -5.31
CA PRO A 40 -24.61 -59.24 -6.33
C PRO A 40 -23.88 -58.31 -7.31
N GLU A 41 -24.14 -57.01 -7.25
CA GLU A 41 -23.65 -56.00 -8.19
C GLU A 41 -22.43 -55.21 -7.69
N ILE A 42 -21.99 -55.42 -6.45
CA ILE A 42 -20.91 -54.63 -5.86
C ILE A 42 -19.57 -55.36 -5.98
N ASN A 43 -18.67 -54.85 -6.81
CA ASN A 43 -17.28 -55.30 -6.83
C ASN A 43 -16.49 -54.63 -5.70
N TYR A 44 -16.23 -55.37 -4.62
CA TYR A 44 -15.50 -54.86 -3.45
C TYR A 44 -14.04 -54.52 -3.73
N PHE A 45 -13.43 -55.09 -4.78
CA PHE A 45 -12.09 -54.72 -5.22
C PHE A 45 -12.08 -53.32 -5.86
N ASP A 46 -13.11 -52.99 -6.64
CA ASP A 46 -13.27 -51.65 -7.23
C ASP A 46 -13.54 -50.59 -6.16
N LEU A 47 -14.30 -50.95 -5.10
CA LEU A 47 -14.49 -50.09 -3.93
C LEU A 47 -13.16 -49.80 -3.21
N LEU A 48 -12.31 -50.82 -3.03
CA LEU A 48 -10.99 -50.66 -2.41
C LEU A 48 -10.06 -49.80 -3.28
N LEU A 49 -10.06 -49.99 -4.61
CA LEU A 49 -9.36 -49.12 -5.54
C LEU A 49 -9.87 -47.68 -5.50
N GLY A 50 -11.18 -47.48 -5.42
CA GLY A 50 -11.80 -46.16 -5.25
C GLY A 50 -11.35 -45.48 -3.96
N GLN A 51 -11.19 -46.22 -2.87
CA GLN A 51 -10.66 -45.67 -1.62
C GLN A 51 -9.17 -45.31 -1.71
N ILE A 52 -8.36 -46.13 -2.38
CA ILE A 52 -6.95 -45.81 -2.65
C ILE A 52 -6.87 -44.50 -3.46
N ALA A 53 -7.66 -44.38 -4.52
CA ALA A 53 -7.73 -43.17 -5.33
C ALA A 53 -8.16 -41.94 -4.51
N ASN A 54 -9.21 -42.06 -3.70
CA ASN A 54 -9.67 -40.98 -2.82
C ASN A 54 -8.59 -40.54 -1.83
N THR A 55 -7.87 -41.50 -1.24
CA THR A 55 -6.79 -41.20 -0.28
C THR A 55 -5.62 -40.49 -0.98
N LEU A 56 -5.25 -40.94 -2.18
CA LEU A 56 -4.21 -40.30 -2.99
C LEU A 56 -4.60 -38.87 -3.41
N ILE A 57 -5.84 -38.65 -3.85
CA ILE A 57 -6.35 -37.32 -4.19
C ILE A 57 -6.19 -36.36 -3.00
N VAL A 58 -6.58 -36.80 -1.80
CA VAL A 58 -6.46 -35.98 -0.59
C VAL A 58 -5.00 -35.73 -0.22
N LEU A 59 -4.11 -36.72 -0.34
CA LEU A 59 -2.67 -36.52 -0.11
C LEU A 59 -2.03 -35.57 -1.14
N SER A 60 -2.39 -35.68 -2.42
CA SER A 60 -1.92 -34.76 -3.47
C SER A 60 -2.42 -33.34 -3.22
N LEU A 61 -3.71 -33.18 -2.87
CA LEU A 61 -4.28 -31.90 -2.45
C LEU A 61 -3.55 -31.36 -1.21
N THR A 62 -3.23 -32.21 -0.24
CA THR A 62 -2.46 -31.83 0.96
C THR A 62 -1.12 -31.19 0.60
N SER A 63 -0.41 -31.80 -0.35
CA SER A 63 0.87 -31.30 -0.84
C SER A 63 0.74 -29.96 -1.56
N VAL A 64 -0.28 -29.79 -2.41
CA VAL A 64 -0.55 -28.53 -3.11
C VAL A 64 -1.00 -27.43 -2.13
N LEU A 65 -1.71 -27.80 -1.08
CA LEU A 65 -2.16 -26.89 -0.03
C LEU A 65 -1.03 -26.43 0.89
N SER A 66 -0.10 -27.34 1.19
CA SER A 66 1.10 -26.98 1.95
C SER A 66 1.97 -26.00 1.17
N SER A 67 1.91 -25.97 -0.17
CA SER A 67 2.64 -25.02 -1.01
C SER A 67 1.87 -23.71 -1.27
N ASN A 68 0.55 -23.75 -1.53
CA ASN A 68 -0.13 -22.62 -2.19
C ASN A 68 -1.01 -21.71 -1.31
N PHE A 69 -1.33 -22.07 -0.06
CA PHE A 69 -2.06 -21.15 0.81
C PHE A 69 -1.10 -20.20 1.54
N GLY A 70 -0.99 -18.99 0.99
CA GLY A 70 -0.26 -17.87 1.60
C GLY A 70 -0.94 -17.30 2.84
N GLN A 71 -0.16 -16.53 3.60
CA GLN A 71 -0.58 -15.76 4.77
C GLN A 71 -1.59 -14.67 4.36
N ALA A 72 -2.49 -14.26 5.27
CA ALA A 72 -3.32 -13.07 5.10
C ALA A 72 -3.09 -12.12 6.29
N TYR A 73 -2.49 -10.97 6.00
CA TYR A 73 -2.06 -10.01 7.00
C TYR A 73 -1.21 -10.67 8.11
N TRP A 74 -1.69 -10.68 9.36
CA TRP A 74 -1.02 -11.30 10.52
C TRP A 74 -1.51 -12.73 10.83
N VAL A 75 -2.41 -13.29 10.02
CA VAL A 75 -2.99 -14.62 10.22
C VAL A 75 -2.47 -15.59 9.16
N ASP A 76 -1.86 -16.67 9.63
CA ASP A 76 -1.61 -17.82 8.78
C ASP A 76 -2.95 -18.55 8.55
N ILE A 77 -3.47 -18.44 7.33
CA ILE A 77 -4.68 -19.14 6.89
C ILE A 77 -4.49 -20.65 7.01
N LYS A 78 -3.26 -21.16 6.86
CA LYS A 78 -2.96 -22.58 7.07
C LYS A 78 -3.22 -22.98 8.52
N GLU A 79 -2.74 -22.22 9.50
CA GLU A 79 -2.91 -22.58 10.90
C GLU A 79 -4.36 -22.41 11.41
N THR A 80 -5.06 -21.37 10.94
CA THR A 80 -6.41 -21.06 11.43
C THR A 80 -7.51 -21.92 10.83
N LYS A 81 -7.44 -22.28 9.54
CA LYS A 81 -8.47 -23.12 8.90
C LYS A 81 -8.05 -24.57 8.69
N LEU A 82 -6.76 -24.88 8.51
CA LEU A 82 -6.32 -26.28 8.36
C LEU A 82 -6.03 -26.98 9.69
N ILE A 83 -5.73 -26.27 10.80
CA ILE A 83 -5.27 -26.87 12.08
C ILE A 83 -6.24 -26.68 13.27
N LYS A 84 -6.96 -25.56 13.38
CA LYS A 84 -7.72 -25.22 14.61
C LYS A 84 -9.07 -25.93 14.83
N PRO A 85 -9.95 -26.22 13.85
CA PRO A 85 -11.19 -26.92 14.16
C PRO A 85 -10.88 -28.40 14.45
N PHE A 86 -11.02 -28.84 15.71
CA PHE A 86 -10.54 -30.15 16.17
C PHE A 86 -11.09 -31.36 15.37
N TRP A 87 -12.34 -31.32 14.92
CA TRP A 87 -12.99 -32.45 14.24
C TRP A 87 -12.99 -32.37 12.71
N THR A 88 -12.84 -31.17 12.17
CA THR A 88 -12.90 -30.90 10.71
C THR A 88 -11.60 -30.26 10.21
N CYS A 89 -10.51 -30.47 10.96
CA CYS A 89 -9.16 -30.05 10.61
C CYS A 89 -8.65 -30.94 9.48
N PHE A 90 -7.99 -30.33 8.51
CA PHE A 90 -7.48 -31.02 7.32
C PHE A 90 -6.49 -32.14 7.67
N THR A 91 -5.64 -31.94 8.68
CA THR A 91 -4.76 -32.98 9.25
C THR A 91 -5.56 -34.13 9.87
N GLY A 92 -6.68 -33.83 10.54
CA GLY A 92 -7.59 -34.83 11.10
C GLY A 92 -8.24 -35.67 10.00
N ILE A 93 -8.80 -35.03 8.96
CA ILE A 93 -9.42 -35.69 7.82
C ILE A 93 -8.43 -36.60 7.08
N THR A 94 -7.17 -36.15 6.91
CA THR A 94 -6.12 -36.96 6.27
C THR A 94 -5.78 -38.21 7.10
N VAL A 95 -5.69 -38.07 8.43
CA VAL A 95 -5.48 -39.21 9.34
C VAL A 95 -6.70 -40.15 9.36
N TYR A 96 -7.92 -39.62 9.29
CA TYR A 96 -9.14 -40.42 9.20
C TYR A 96 -9.20 -41.25 7.91
N LEU A 97 -8.81 -40.67 6.77
CA LEU A 97 -8.77 -41.38 5.50
C LEU A 97 -7.67 -42.45 5.45
N LEU A 98 -6.46 -42.14 5.96
CA LEU A 98 -5.37 -43.13 6.05
C LEU A 98 -5.73 -44.30 6.96
N THR A 99 -6.38 -44.03 8.09
CA THR A 99 -6.83 -45.09 9.01
C THR A 99 -7.99 -45.89 8.45
N ALA A 100 -8.94 -45.24 7.77
CA ALA A 100 -10.04 -45.92 7.07
C ALA A 100 -9.54 -46.80 5.92
N LEU A 101 -8.52 -46.35 5.16
CA LEU A 101 -7.88 -47.14 4.12
C LEU A 101 -7.22 -48.40 4.70
N LEU A 102 -6.43 -48.25 5.76
CA LEU A 102 -5.77 -49.38 6.43
C LEU A 102 -6.81 -50.36 7.01
N TYR A 103 -7.89 -49.84 7.59
CA TYR A 103 -9.02 -50.64 8.05
C TYR A 103 -9.69 -51.41 6.92
N SER A 104 -9.91 -50.78 5.76
CA SER A 104 -10.52 -51.41 4.59
C SER A 104 -9.66 -52.56 4.04
N ILE A 105 -8.34 -52.36 3.95
CA ILE A 105 -7.39 -53.40 3.53
C ILE A 105 -7.44 -54.61 4.48
N LEU A 106 -7.46 -54.36 5.80
CA LEU A 106 -7.55 -55.42 6.81
C LEU A 106 -8.89 -56.17 6.73
N MET A 107 -10.00 -55.46 6.58
CA MET A 107 -11.34 -56.07 6.50
C MET A 107 -11.52 -56.86 5.21
N TYR A 108 -10.95 -56.40 4.09
CA TYR A 108 -10.92 -57.14 2.83
C TYR A 108 -10.10 -58.44 2.98
N ALA A 109 -8.92 -58.37 3.61
CA ALA A 109 -8.08 -59.55 3.85
C ALA A 109 -8.75 -60.60 4.76
N ILE A 110 -9.59 -60.16 5.71
CA ILE A 110 -10.34 -61.03 6.63
C ILE A 110 -11.66 -61.52 5.99
N GLY A 111 -12.03 -61.04 4.80
CA GLY A 111 -13.25 -61.42 4.09
C GLY A 111 -14.53 -60.80 4.64
N ARG A 112 -14.44 -59.69 5.38
CA ARG A 112 -15.61 -58.95 5.92
C ARG A 112 -15.94 -57.74 5.06
N TYR A 113 -16.74 -57.97 4.03
CA TYR A 113 -17.04 -56.97 3.00
C TYR A 113 -17.89 -55.78 3.48
N ALA A 114 -18.71 -55.96 4.52
CA ALA A 114 -19.47 -54.87 5.14
C ALA A 114 -18.55 -53.77 5.72
N GLY A 115 -17.39 -54.14 6.27
CA GLY A 115 -16.40 -53.18 6.77
C GLY A 115 -15.72 -52.37 5.65
N VAL A 116 -15.53 -52.98 4.48
CA VAL A 116 -15.01 -52.31 3.27
C VAL A 116 -16.00 -51.28 2.77
N LEU A 117 -17.28 -51.65 2.66
CA LEU A 117 -18.35 -50.73 2.24
C LEU A 117 -18.52 -49.56 3.21
N LEU A 118 -18.54 -49.82 4.51
CA LEU A 118 -18.64 -48.79 5.55
C LEU A 118 -17.47 -47.80 5.46
N SER A 119 -16.25 -48.32 5.32
CA SER A 119 -15.05 -47.51 5.17
C SER A 119 -15.10 -46.65 3.90
N ALA A 120 -15.60 -47.21 2.79
CA ALA A 120 -15.73 -46.50 1.51
C ALA A 120 -16.73 -45.35 1.57
N VAL A 121 -17.90 -45.58 2.18
CA VAL A 121 -18.91 -44.52 2.41
C VAL A 121 -18.34 -43.43 3.32
N PHE A 122 -17.71 -43.82 4.43
CA PHE A 122 -17.08 -42.88 5.37
C PHE A 122 -16.01 -42.02 4.68
N SER A 123 -15.15 -42.64 3.86
CA SER A 123 -14.10 -41.94 3.11
C SER A 123 -14.67 -40.97 2.09
N THR A 124 -15.77 -41.33 1.43
CA THR A 124 -16.44 -40.48 0.44
C THR A 124 -17.08 -39.25 1.08
N VAL A 125 -17.74 -39.42 2.23
CA VAL A 125 -18.30 -38.30 3.00
C VAL A 125 -17.21 -37.33 3.46
N LEU A 126 -16.09 -37.85 3.96
CA LEU A 126 -14.95 -37.02 4.35
C LEU A 126 -14.35 -36.22 3.17
N LEU A 127 -14.28 -36.82 1.98
CA LEU A 127 -13.82 -36.15 0.76
C LEU A 127 -14.76 -35.00 0.36
N VAL A 128 -16.08 -35.18 0.46
CA VAL A 128 -17.08 -34.14 0.18
C VAL A 128 -16.93 -32.97 1.15
N ILE A 129 -16.81 -33.25 2.46
CA ILE A 129 -16.59 -32.22 3.49
C ILE A 129 -15.32 -31.41 3.20
N LEU A 130 -14.23 -32.11 2.88
CA LEU A 130 -12.95 -31.49 2.55
C LEU A 130 -13.05 -30.62 1.29
N SER A 131 -13.78 -31.07 0.27
CA SER A 131 -14.00 -30.30 -0.96
C SER A 131 -14.77 -28.99 -0.72
N PHE A 132 -15.80 -29.02 0.13
CA PHE A 132 -16.53 -27.80 0.51
C PHE A 132 -15.67 -26.83 1.33
N GLN A 133 -14.88 -27.34 2.28
CA GLN A 133 -13.94 -26.52 3.02
C GLN A 133 -12.92 -25.87 2.10
N MET A 134 -12.41 -26.61 1.12
CA MET A 134 -11.46 -26.12 0.13
C MET A 134 -12.01 -24.96 -0.71
N ILE A 135 -13.22 -25.12 -1.23
CA ILE A 135 -13.91 -24.06 -1.97
C ILE A 135 -14.11 -22.84 -1.06
N SER A 136 -14.52 -23.04 0.19
CA SER A 136 -14.68 -21.95 1.17
C SER A 136 -13.38 -21.22 1.50
N ILE A 137 -12.22 -21.89 1.53
CA ILE A 137 -10.95 -21.24 1.82
C ILE A 137 -10.42 -20.51 0.56
N TYR A 138 -10.50 -21.14 -0.61
CA TYR A 138 -9.99 -20.57 -1.86
C TYR A 138 -10.82 -19.35 -2.31
N PHE A 139 -12.15 -19.46 -2.30
CA PHE A 139 -13.05 -18.35 -2.67
C PHE A 139 -13.38 -17.42 -1.50
N GLY A 140 -13.10 -17.83 -0.25
CA GLY A 140 -13.36 -17.01 0.93
C GLY A 140 -12.15 -16.22 1.44
N LYS A 141 -10.98 -16.27 0.79
CA LYS A 141 -9.78 -15.53 1.20
C LYS A 141 -10.07 -14.03 1.34
N GLU A 142 -10.80 -13.45 0.40
CA GLU A 142 -11.22 -12.04 0.44
C GLU A 142 -12.18 -11.76 1.60
N GLY A 143 -13.14 -12.67 1.86
CA GLY A 143 -14.04 -12.55 3.00
C GLY A 143 -13.32 -12.59 4.36
N ILE A 144 -12.32 -13.48 4.51
CA ILE A 144 -11.47 -13.53 5.71
C ILE A 144 -10.66 -12.24 5.85
N LYS A 145 -10.05 -11.75 4.76
CA LYS A 145 -9.30 -10.49 4.76
C LYS A 145 -10.18 -9.32 5.22
N LYS A 146 -11.41 -9.25 4.71
CA LYS A 146 -12.38 -8.23 5.11
C LYS A 146 -12.71 -8.30 6.59
N GLN A 147 -13.01 -9.49 7.11
CA GLN A 147 -13.26 -9.70 8.55
C GLN A 147 -12.06 -9.29 9.42
N LEU A 148 -10.85 -9.70 9.03
CA LEU A 148 -9.62 -9.34 9.75
C LEU A 148 -9.40 -7.83 9.74
N ARG A 149 -9.57 -7.17 8.59
CA ARG A 149 -9.49 -5.70 8.49
C ARG A 149 -10.46 -5.02 9.45
N GLU A 150 -11.71 -5.45 9.49
CA GLU A 150 -12.73 -4.90 10.38
C GLU A 150 -12.37 -5.10 11.86
N GLU A 151 -11.89 -6.28 12.25
CA GLU A 151 -11.42 -6.57 13.61
C GLU A 151 -10.26 -5.66 14.02
N TYR A 152 -9.29 -5.48 13.12
CA TYR A 152 -8.12 -4.64 13.35
C TYR A 152 -8.48 -3.16 13.49
N GLU A 153 -9.35 -2.64 12.63
CA GLU A 153 -9.87 -1.26 12.75
C GLU A 153 -10.65 -1.06 14.05
N GLN A 154 -11.43 -2.03 14.50
CA GLN A 154 -12.16 -1.95 15.77
C GLN A 154 -11.20 -1.91 16.97
N LEU A 155 -10.16 -2.76 16.97
CA LEU A 155 -9.13 -2.76 18.01
C LEU A 155 -8.39 -1.42 18.08
N LEU A 156 -7.98 -0.87 16.93
CA LEU A 156 -7.34 0.44 16.85
C LEU A 156 -8.22 1.57 17.41
N ARG A 157 -9.54 1.52 17.14
CA ARG A 157 -10.48 2.50 17.70
C ARG A 157 -10.54 2.38 19.22
N LEU A 158 -10.65 1.17 19.77
CA LEU A 158 -10.69 0.95 21.22
C LEU A 158 -9.43 1.42 21.95
N THR A 159 -8.27 1.39 21.27
CA THR A 159 -6.99 1.82 21.86
C THR A 159 -6.72 3.32 21.75
N ASN A 160 -7.31 4.00 20.76
CA ASN A 160 -7.01 5.41 20.48
C ASN A 160 -7.81 6.41 21.32
N TYR A 161 -8.81 5.97 22.10
CA TYR A 161 -9.64 6.87 22.92
C TYR A 161 -9.52 6.55 24.41
N PRO A 162 -9.04 7.50 25.24
CA PRO A 162 -8.85 7.27 26.67
C PRO A 162 -10.17 7.27 27.47
N TYR A 163 -11.24 7.87 26.96
CA TYR A 163 -12.52 8.02 27.66
C TYR A 163 -13.70 7.45 26.87
N VAL A 164 -14.68 6.89 27.60
CA VAL A 164 -15.91 6.31 27.03
C VAL A 164 -16.73 7.35 26.26
N SER A 165 -16.73 8.59 26.73
CA SER A 165 -17.41 9.72 26.08
C SER A 165 -16.84 10.04 24.71
N ASP A 166 -15.52 10.01 24.57
CA ASP A 166 -14.82 10.32 23.31
C ASP A 166 -15.01 9.19 22.30
N TYR A 167 -14.98 7.95 22.79
CA TYR A 167 -15.32 6.75 22.02
C TYR A 167 -16.76 6.81 21.48
N LEU A 168 -17.73 7.17 22.33
CA LEU A 168 -19.13 7.32 21.96
C LEU A 168 -19.33 8.37 20.85
N TYR A 169 -18.65 9.52 20.97
CA TYR A 169 -18.73 10.59 19.97
C TYR A 169 -18.23 10.13 18.60
N LYS A 170 -17.09 9.44 18.54
CA LYS A 170 -16.50 8.94 17.29
C LYS A 170 -17.32 7.81 16.67
N ILE A 171 -17.86 6.89 17.45
CA ILE A 171 -18.75 5.84 16.94
C ILE A 171 -20.01 6.44 16.30
N LYS A 172 -20.60 7.47 16.91
CA LYS A 172 -21.74 8.19 16.31
C LYS A 172 -21.38 8.87 14.99
N LYS A 173 -20.20 9.49 14.92
CA LYS A 173 -19.71 10.11 13.68
C LYS A 173 -19.54 9.06 12.58
N LEU A 174 -18.99 7.91 12.91
CA LEU A 174 -18.76 6.81 11.97
C LEU A 174 -20.07 6.14 11.53
N GLU A 175 -21.03 5.96 12.44
CA GLU A 175 -22.38 5.51 12.08
C GLU A 175 -23.03 6.45 11.05
N LYS A 176 -22.83 7.77 11.22
CA LYS A 176 -23.32 8.77 10.28
C LYS A 176 -22.64 8.66 8.90
N GLU A 177 -21.31 8.56 8.87
CA GLU A 177 -20.53 8.40 7.63
C GLU A 177 -20.87 7.09 6.89
N LEU A 178 -21.13 6.00 7.63
CA LEU A 178 -21.55 4.73 7.03
C LEU A 178 -22.98 4.76 6.50
N ARG A 179 -23.89 5.49 7.14
CA ARG A 179 -25.25 5.71 6.60
C ARG A 179 -25.25 6.51 5.30
N GLU A 180 -24.33 7.46 5.16
CA GLU A 180 -24.18 8.27 3.94
C GLU A 180 -23.58 7.45 2.78
N CYS A 181 -22.73 6.47 3.08
CA CYS A 181 -22.20 5.50 2.11
C CYS A 181 -23.16 4.31 1.92
N ALA A 182 -24.24 4.48 1.16
CA ALA A 182 -25.25 3.43 0.89
C ALA A 182 -24.65 2.15 0.26
N SER A 183 -24.17 1.22 1.09
CA SER A 183 -23.69 -0.11 0.70
C SER A 183 -24.35 -1.18 1.58
N PRO A 184 -24.92 -2.25 0.99
CA PRO A 184 -25.62 -3.30 1.73
C PRO A 184 -24.71 -4.04 2.74
N GLU A 185 -23.40 -4.11 2.48
CA GLU A 185 -22.45 -4.75 3.41
C GLU A 185 -22.16 -3.92 4.67
N LYS A 186 -22.40 -2.60 4.61
CA LYS A 186 -22.19 -1.67 5.73
C LYS A 186 -23.39 -1.58 6.66
N GLU A 187 -24.52 -2.19 6.28
CA GLU A 187 -25.78 -2.09 6.99
C GLU A 187 -25.82 -2.96 8.27
N ASP A 188 -25.19 -4.14 8.23
CA ASP A 188 -25.02 -5.00 9.42
C ASP A 188 -24.06 -4.36 10.43
N LEU A 189 -22.96 -3.75 9.94
CA LEU A 189 -22.03 -3.00 10.77
C LEU A 189 -22.70 -1.77 11.41
N CYS A 190 -23.53 -1.04 10.65
CA CYS A 190 -24.34 0.06 11.18
C CYS A 190 -25.30 -0.41 12.28
N ARG A 191 -25.96 -1.56 12.10
CA ARG A 191 -26.85 -2.13 13.13
C ARG A 191 -26.09 -2.48 14.40
N ALA A 192 -24.92 -3.12 14.28
CA ALA A 192 -24.06 -3.44 15.41
C ALA A 192 -23.62 -2.18 16.18
N LEU A 193 -23.15 -1.15 15.46
CA LEU A 193 -22.76 0.13 16.03
C LEU A 193 -23.94 0.83 16.73
N GLN A 194 -25.15 0.78 16.16
CA GLN A 194 -26.34 1.35 16.79
C GLN A 194 -26.71 0.67 18.11
N THR A 195 -26.61 -0.66 18.19
CA THR A 195 -26.82 -1.39 19.45
C THR A 195 -25.81 -0.99 20.51
N GLU A 196 -24.55 -0.82 20.13
CA GLU A 196 -23.48 -0.40 21.02
C GLU A 196 -23.66 1.05 21.49
N ILE A 197 -23.95 1.99 20.57
CA ILE A 197 -24.27 3.39 20.90
C ILE A 197 -25.42 3.44 21.90
N ARG A 198 -26.54 2.77 21.63
CA ARG A 198 -27.71 2.77 22.52
C ARG A 198 -27.38 2.19 23.89
N GLY A 199 -26.57 1.12 23.95
CA GLY A 199 -26.14 0.51 25.19
C GLY A 199 -25.29 1.46 26.04
N LEU A 200 -24.33 2.15 25.42
CA LEU A 200 -23.46 3.11 26.09
C LEU A 200 -24.20 4.38 26.49
N GLU A 201 -25.06 4.94 25.62
CA GLU A 201 -25.89 6.11 25.93
C GLU A 201 -26.83 5.84 27.10
N LYS A 202 -27.44 4.65 27.16
CA LYS A 202 -28.32 4.28 28.27
C LYS A 202 -27.57 4.23 29.60
N LYS A 203 -26.34 3.72 29.60
CA LYS A 203 -25.49 3.65 30.81
C LYS A 203 -24.95 5.04 31.21
N LEU A 204 -24.57 5.87 30.23
CA LEU A 204 -23.99 7.21 30.47
C LEU A 204 -25.05 8.25 30.86
N ASN A 205 -26.27 8.17 30.30
CA ASN A 205 -27.36 9.10 30.56
C ASN A 205 -28.33 8.62 31.65
N SER A 206 -27.97 7.57 32.41
CA SER A 206 -28.84 6.98 33.44
C SER A 206 -29.05 7.89 34.66
N GLY A 207 -28.18 8.89 34.86
CA GLY A 207 -28.15 9.75 36.05
C GLY A 207 -27.65 9.04 37.33
N ASP A 208 -27.28 7.76 37.24
CA ASP A 208 -26.73 6.95 38.33
C ASP A 208 -25.21 6.87 38.22
N GLU A 209 -24.50 7.56 39.14
CA GLU A 209 -23.04 7.62 39.17
C GLU A 209 -22.39 6.23 39.18
N LYS A 210 -23.01 5.22 39.79
CA LYS A 210 -22.47 3.85 39.82
C LYS A 210 -22.50 3.18 38.45
N GLN A 211 -23.56 3.40 37.68
CA GLN A 211 -23.68 2.83 36.33
C GLN A 211 -22.73 3.51 35.34
N VAL A 212 -22.51 4.81 35.51
CA VAL A 212 -21.53 5.58 34.72
C VAL A 212 -20.11 5.12 35.04
N GLU A 213 -19.78 4.93 36.32
CA GLU A 213 -18.47 4.43 36.75
C GLU A 213 -18.21 2.97 36.31
N GLU A 214 -19.24 2.11 36.37
CA GLU A 214 -19.16 0.73 35.88
C GLU A 214 -18.94 0.68 34.36
N ALA A 215 -19.62 1.52 33.60
CA ALA A 215 -19.38 1.65 32.16
C ALA A 215 -17.95 2.12 31.83
N HIS A 216 -17.40 3.04 32.63
CA HIS A 216 -16.01 3.49 32.49
C HIS A 216 -15.02 2.37 32.82
N LYS A 217 -15.21 1.65 33.93
CA LYS A 217 -14.34 0.52 34.31
C LYS A 217 -14.38 -0.60 33.28
N GLU A 218 -15.57 -0.93 32.77
CA GLU A 218 -15.75 -1.95 31.74
C GLU A 218 -15.04 -1.56 30.43
N TYR A 219 -15.17 -0.31 29.99
CA TYR A 219 -14.47 0.19 28.82
C TYR A 219 -12.96 0.19 29.00
N VAL A 220 -12.45 0.69 30.13
CA VAL A 220 -10.99 0.72 30.41
C VAL A 220 -10.42 -0.69 30.36
N LYS A 221 -11.11 -1.68 30.94
CA LYS A 221 -10.69 -3.09 30.86
C LYS A 221 -10.63 -3.59 29.42
N ARG A 222 -11.68 -3.36 28.62
CA ARG A 222 -11.71 -3.75 27.20
C ARG A 222 -10.63 -3.03 26.38
N SER A 223 -10.37 -1.76 26.66
CA SER A 223 -9.34 -0.96 26.00
C SER A 223 -7.93 -1.50 26.31
N VAL A 224 -7.66 -1.89 27.56
CA VAL A 224 -6.39 -2.51 27.96
C VAL A 224 -6.20 -3.87 27.26
N ASP A 225 -7.22 -4.73 27.27
CA ASP A 225 -7.18 -6.03 26.59
C ASP A 225 -6.99 -5.88 25.06
N ALA A 226 -7.66 -4.87 24.48
CA ALA A 226 -7.50 -4.51 23.07
C ALA A 226 -6.09 -4.00 22.77
N HIS A 227 -5.47 -3.23 23.66
CA HIS A 227 -4.10 -2.73 23.50
C HIS A 227 -3.07 -3.85 23.49
N GLU A 228 -3.21 -4.84 24.38
CA GLU A 228 -2.33 -6.01 24.40
C GLU A 228 -2.50 -6.87 23.13
N THR A 229 -3.75 -7.06 22.69
CA THR A 229 -4.07 -7.81 21.48
C THR A 229 -3.52 -7.13 20.23
N LEU A 230 -3.74 -5.81 20.10
CA LEU A 230 -3.24 -4.99 19.00
C LEU A 230 -1.72 -5.02 18.94
N LYS A 231 -1.03 -4.89 20.07
CA LYS A 231 0.44 -4.96 20.12
C LYS A 231 0.99 -6.29 19.59
N ASN A 232 0.30 -7.40 19.87
CA ASN A 232 0.70 -8.71 19.36
C ASN A 232 0.43 -8.84 17.85
N ILE A 233 -0.70 -8.29 17.37
CA ILE A 233 -1.04 -8.24 15.95
C ILE A 233 0.00 -7.40 15.19
N ASP A 234 0.29 -6.19 15.66
CA ASP A 234 1.26 -5.28 15.04
C ASP A 234 2.63 -5.93 14.93
N ARG A 235 3.11 -6.60 15.99
CA ARG A 235 4.38 -7.33 15.96
C ARG A 235 4.41 -8.41 14.88
N LYS A 236 3.32 -9.18 14.73
CA LYS A 236 3.23 -10.23 13.70
C LYS A 236 3.16 -9.64 12.30
N LEU A 237 2.39 -8.57 12.12
CA LEU A 237 2.29 -7.86 10.85
C LEU A 237 3.67 -7.29 10.44
N GLU A 238 4.42 -6.73 11.40
CA GLU A 238 5.80 -6.28 11.17
C GLU A 238 6.71 -7.45 10.74
N GLU A 239 6.72 -8.54 11.51
CA GLU A 239 7.55 -9.72 11.24
C GLU A 239 7.28 -10.31 9.85
N TYR A 240 6.01 -10.47 9.49
CA TYR A 240 5.62 -11.05 8.22
C TYR A 240 5.92 -10.12 7.05
N THR A 241 5.71 -8.81 7.21
CA THR A 241 6.07 -7.84 6.17
C THR A 241 7.58 -7.84 5.93
N LYS A 242 8.41 -7.92 6.98
CA LYS A 242 9.87 -8.02 6.84
C LYS A 242 10.30 -9.32 6.16
N ASN A 243 9.64 -10.44 6.44
CA ASN A 243 9.92 -11.70 5.77
C ASN A 243 9.50 -11.65 4.29
N ALA A 244 8.36 -11.03 3.97
CA ALA A 244 7.92 -10.83 2.60
C ALA A 244 8.91 -9.95 1.81
N ILE A 245 9.43 -8.88 2.41
CA ILE A 245 10.49 -8.03 1.84
C ILE A 245 11.74 -8.86 1.52
N LYS A 246 12.22 -9.68 2.47
CA LYS A 246 13.39 -10.55 2.24
C LYS A 246 13.19 -11.55 1.10
N ASN A 247 11.95 -11.99 0.89
CA ASN A 247 11.58 -12.96 -0.13
C ASN A 247 11.10 -12.32 -1.45
N ASN A 248 11.09 -10.98 -1.55
CA ASN A 248 10.53 -10.23 -2.68
C ASN A 248 9.07 -10.60 -3.02
N ASP A 249 8.25 -10.91 -2.01
CA ASP A 249 6.83 -11.20 -2.18
C ASP A 249 6.02 -9.89 -2.23
N SER A 250 5.93 -9.29 -3.42
CA SER A 250 5.30 -7.99 -3.62
C SER A 250 3.80 -7.96 -3.26
N GLU A 251 3.09 -9.09 -3.40
CA GLU A 251 1.64 -9.15 -3.12
C GLU A 251 1.40 -8.93 -1.61
N VAL A 252 2.12 -9.68 -0.78
CA VAL A 252 2.00 -9.57 0.69
C VAL A 252 2.47 -8.22 1.21
N ILE A 253 3.55 -7.66 0.63
CA ILE A 253 4.06 -6.33 0.99
C ILE A 253 2.98 -5.28 0.71
N ILE A 254 2.44 -5.24 -0.51
CA ILE A 254 1.43 -4.24 -0.89
C ILE A 254 0.21 -4.36 0.01
N GLU A 255 -0.31 -5.58 0.21
CA GLU A 255 -1.51 -5.81 1.01
C GLU A 255 -1.35 -5.34 2.47
N ASN A 256 -0.23 -5.67 3.12
CA ASN A 256 0.01 -5.29 4.51
C ASN A 256 0.17 -3.78 4.66
N ILE A 257 0.85 -3.13 3.72
CA ILE A 257 1.02 -1.67 3.74
C ILE A 257 -0.30 -0.95 3.46
N GLU A 258 -1.10 -1.43 2.51
CA GLU A 258 -2.44 -0.88 2.25
C GLU A 258 -3.36 -1.01 3.46
N LEU A 259 -3.27 -2.11 4.21
CA LEU A 259 -4.00 -2.27 5.47
C LEU A 259 -3.58 -1.21 6.49
N LEU A 260 -2.29 -1.06 6.77
CA LEU A 260 -1.78 -0.09 7.74
C LEU A 260 -2.17 1.34 7.38
N VAL A 261 -2.06 1.68 6.10
CA VAL A 261 -2.47 2.98 5.55
C VAL A 261 -3.98 3.17 5.70
N SER A 262 -4.80 2.17 5.36
CA SER A 262 -6.27 2.26 5.48
C SER A 262 -6.76 2.36 6.92
N ALA A 263 -6.08 1.69 7.86
CA ALA A 263 -6.46 1.64 9.27
C ALA A 263 -5.86 2.77 10.10
N GLU A 264 -5.09 3.68 9.48
CA GLU A 264 -4.41 4.80 10.14
C GLU A 264 -3.46 4.35 11.28
N ASN A 265 -2.86 3.15 11.18
CA ASN A 265 -1.82 2.72 12.12
C ASN A 265 -0.44 3.19 11.67
N ASP A 266 -0.24 4.50 11.78
CA ASP A 266 0.97 5.18 11.33
C ASP A 266 2.22 4.72 12.09
N ILE A 267 2.10 4.36 13.37
CA ILE A 267 3.24 3.95 14.21
C ILE A 267 3.89 2.69 13.65
N THR A 268 3.10 1.66 13.38
CA THR A 268 3.58 0.38 12.84
C THR A 268 4.06 0.55 11.40
N LEU A 269 3.39 1.40 10.62
CA LEU A 269 3.84 1.76 9.27
C LEU A 269 5.25 2.38 9.31
N PHE A 270 5.46 3.39 10.16
CA PHE A 270 6.77 4.08 10.28
C PHE A 270 7.90 3.16 10.71
N ARG A 271 7.64 2.11 11.50
CA ARG A 271 8.65 1.09 11.83
C ARG A 271 9.05 0.21 10.65
N LEU A 272 8.17 0.05 9.68
CA LEU A 272 8.42 -0.72 8.45
C LEU A 272 9.02 0.13 7.33
N MET A 273 8.97 1.45 7.46
CA MET A 273 9.40 2.37 6.41
C MET A 273 10.87 2.21 6.01
N GLU A 274 11.78 1.95 6.95
CA GLU A 274 13.20 1.69 6.64
C GLU A 274 13.39 0.43 5.77
N ASP A 275 12.71 -0.66 6.13
CA ASP A 275 12.76 -1.91 5.39
C ASP A 275 12.10 -1.77 4.00
N LEU A 276 10.96 -1.07 3.92
CA LEU A 276 10.28 -0.76 2.66
C LEU A 276 11.12 0.12 1.74
N PHE A 277 11.82 1.09 2.32
CA PHE A 277 12.67 2.01 1.56
C PHE A 277 13.87 1.29 0.96
N SER A 278 14.46 0.37 1.73
CA SER A 278 15.55 -0.48 1.28
C SER A 278 15.12 -1.45 0.18
N TRP A 279 13.84 -1.85 0.18
CA TRP A 279 13.25 -2.73 -0.82
C TRP A 279 12.90 -2.01 -2.13
N ASP A 280 12.07 -0.95 -2.05
CA ASP A 280 11.68 -0.13 -3.20
C ASP A 280 11.49 1.33 -2.76
N GLU A 281 12.51 2.14 -3.04
CA GLU A 281 12.54 3.59 -2.78
C GLU A 281 11.31 4.30 -3.36
N ARG A 282 10.88 3.97 -4.59
CA ARG A 282 9.77 4.68 -5.27
C ARG A 282 8.42 4.30 -4.68
N TYR A 283 8.20 3.02 -4.42
CA TYR A 283 6.96 2.55 -3.81
C TYR A 283 6.80 3.12 -2.40
N CYS A 284 7.86 3.05 -1.60
CA CYS A 284 7.92 3.61 -0.25
C CYS A 284 7.58 5.11 -0.23
N CYS A 285 8.14 5.87 -1.17
CA CYS A 285 7.83 7.28 -1.34
C CYS A 285 6.36 7.53 -1.71
N LYS A 286 5.77 6.73 -2.62
CA LYS A 286 4.35 6.83 -3.01
C LYS A 286 3.43 6.61 -1.81
N VAL A 287 3.73 5.62 -0.97
CA VAL A 287 2.98 5.33 0.26
C VAL A 287 3.01 6.51 1.22
N LEU A 288 4.19 7.10 1.47
CA LEU A 288 4.31 8.29 2.32
C LEU A 288 3.46 9.46 1.86
N ARG A 289 3.40 9.69 0.54
CA ARG A 289 2.57 10.75 -0.01
C ARG A 289 1.10 10.52 0.31
N GLN A 290 0.60 9.28 0.17
CA GLN A 290 -0.78 8.94 0.50
C GLN A 290 -1.09 9.13 1.99
N VAL A 291 -0.14 8.85 2.88
CA VAL A 291 -0.28 9.09 4.33
C VAL A 291 -0.28 10.58 4.64
N ASN A 292 0.63 11.35 4.01
CA ASN A 292 0.74 12.79 4.22
C ASN A 292 -0.50 13.56 3.71
N GLU A 293 -1.09 13.15 2.58
CA GLU A 293 -2.34 13.71 2.05
C GLU A 293 -3.54 13.52 3.01
N ARG A 294 -3.49 12.53 3.91
CA ARG A 294 -4.52 12.27 4.94
C ARG A 294 -4.31 13.07 6.23
N GLY A 295 -3.26 13.90 6.26
CA GLY A 295 -2.65 14.49 7.45
C GLY A 295 -3.61 14.98 8.53
N THR A 296 -3.44 14.46 9.75
CA THR A 296 -4.00 15.08 10.97
C THR A 296 -3.19 14.85 12.27
N ASN A 297 -2.07 14.13 12.28
CA ASN A 297 -1.35 13.81 13.53
C ASN A 297 0.05 14.45 13.64
N PHE A 298 0.30 15.16 14.75
CA PHE A 298 1.63 15.69 15.12
C PHE A 298 2.72 14.59 15.16
N ILE A 299 2.32 13.36 15.51
CA ILE A 299 3.18 12.17 15.53
C ILE A 299 3.64 11.81 14.11
N ILE A 300 2.76 11.92 13.11
CA ILE A 300 3.09 11.71 11.69
C ILE A 300 4.19 12.69 11.27
N ASN A 301 4.04 13.98 11.60
CA ASN A 301 5.03 15.00 11.23
C ASN A 301 6.41 14.75 11.88
N ARG A 302 6.45 14.28 13.13
CA ARG A 302 7.69 13.96 13.85
C ARG A 302 8.40 12.74 13.27
N GLU A 303 7.68 11.63 13.09
CA GLU A 303 8.23 10.38 12.56
C GLU A 303 8.59 10.51 11.08
N MET A 304 7.81 11.27 10.28
CA MET A 304 8.19 11.65 8.92
C MET A 304 9.49 12.45 8.90
N HIS A 305 9.70 13.38 9.84
CA HIS A 305 10.96 14.14 9.90
C HIS A 305 12.16 13.24 10.24
N PHE A 306 11.99 12.24 11.11
CA PHE A 306 13.04 11.25 11.39
C PHE A 306 13.31 10.39 10.16
N PHE A 307 12.27 9.82 9.55
CA PHE A 307 12.38 9.01 8.36
C PHE A 307 12.96 9.80 7.18
N LYS A 308 12.66 11.10 7.06
CA LYS A 308 13.30 12.00 6.09
C LYS A 308 14.79 12.09 6.27
N ARG A 309 15.26 12.33 7.49
CA ARG A 309 16.71 12.37 7.77
C ARG A 309 17.37 11.04 7.40
N PHE A 310 16.73 9.93 7.77
CA PHE A 310 17.21 8.59 7.46
C PHE A 310 17.23 8.31 5.95
N ALA A 311 16.11 8.50 5.25
CA ALA A 311 15.96 8.21 3.83
C ALA A 311 16.80 9.14 2.95
N LEU A 312 16.87 10.44 3.28
CA LEU A 312 17.78 11.36 2.59
C LEU A 312 19.24 10.95 2.83
N GLN A 313 19.63 10.63 4.07
CA GLN A 313 20.98 10.19 4.34
C GLN A 313 21.33 8.89 3.58
N LYS A 314 20.44 7.91 3.55
CA LYS A 314 20.63 6.65 2.80
C LYS A 314 20.63 6.83 1.28
N LEU A 315 19.75 7.66 0.72
CA LEU A 315 19.77 8.00 -0.70
C LEU A 315 21.04 8.72 -1.11
N MET A 316 21.49 9.65 -0.26
CA MET A 316 22.72 10.39 -0.48
C MET A 316 23.93 9.45 -0.35
N GLU A 317 23.96 8.52 0.60
CA GLU A 317 25.05 7.54 0.77
C GLU A 317 25.08 6.45 -0.32
N GLY A 318 23.93 6.04 -0.84
CA GLY A 318 23.78 4.89 -1.75
C GLY A 318 23.57 5.24 -3.22
N SER A 319 22.31 5.51 -3.61
CA SER A 319 21.86 5.48 -5.02
C SER A 319 21.94 6.84 -5.75
N GLY A 320 21.88 7.96 -5.02
CA GLY A 320 21.94 9.32 -5.58
C GLY A 320 20.82 9.67 -6.57
N LYS A 321 19.74 8.88 -6.67
CA LYS A 321 18.69 9.10 -7.66
C LYS A 321 17.91 10.38 -7.35
N LEU A 322 18.17 11.44 -8.13
CA LEU A 322 17.50 12.74 -8.06
C LEU A 322 15.98 12.61 -7.96
N SER A 323 15.38 11.68 -8.72
CA SER A 323 13.91 11.44 -8.70
C SER A 323 13.37 10.97 -7.34
N ALA A 324 14.11 10.14 -6.59
CA ALA A 324 13.68 9.64 -5.28
C ALA A 324 13.88 10.70 -4.20
N ILE A 325 14.98 11.45 -4.29
CA ILE A 325 15.26 12.62 -3.44
C ILE A 325 14.16 13.67 -3.65
N GLN A 326 13.85 14.02 -4.89
CA GLN A 326 12.80 14.97 -5.22
C GLN A 326 11.41 14.49 -4.82
N PHE A 327 11.13 13.19 -4.93
CA PHE A 327 9.86 12.65 -4.46
C PHE A 327 9.73 12.81 -2.93
N LEU A 328 10.75 12.46 -2.15
CA LEU A 328 10.75 12.66 -0.69
C LEU A 328 10.65 14.13 -0.30
N LEU A 329 11.30 15.03 -1.03
CA LEU A 329 11.28 16.46 -0.77
C LEU A 329 9.93 17.09 -1.17
N SER A 330 9.25 16.61 -2.22
CA SER A 330 7.92 17.07 -2.64
C SER A 330 6.81 16.79 -1.62
N ILE A 331 7.02 15.84 -0.70
CA ILE A 331 6.10 15.52 0.39
C ILE A 331 6.05 16.67 1.43
N TYR A 332 7.11 17.49 1.52
CA TYR A 332 7.23 18.54 2.55
C TYR A 332 6.48 19.83 2.25
N ASP A 333 6.35 20.15 0.98
CA ASP A 333 5.66 21.37 0.59
C ASP A 333 4.66 21.04 -0.51
N GLN A 334 3.48 20.57 -0.08
CA GLN A 334 2.33 20.41 -0.97
C GLN A 334 1.89 21.73 -1.60
N SER A 335 2.34 22.88 -1.05
CA SER A 335 2.09 24.23 -1.60
C SER A 335 3.13 24.65 -2.64
N ASN A 336 4.21 23.88 -2.84
CA ASN A 336 5.14 24.06 -3.94
C ASN A 336 4.54 23.50 -5.24
N LEU A 337 3.40 24.07 -5.62
CA LEU A 337 2.63 23.82 -6.83
C LEU A 337 3.08 24.74 -7.97
N GLY A 338 4.23 25.42 -7.83
CA GLY A 338 4.62 26.58 -8.64
C GLY A 338 4.47 26.35 -10.14
N MET A 339 5.44 25.67 -10.75
CA MET A 339 5.41 25.39 -12.18
C MET A 339 4.19 24.56 -12.59
N LYS A 340 3.51 23.87 -11.67
CA LYS A 340 2.27 23.13 -11.99
C LYS A 340 1.13 24.09 -12.37
N ASN A 341 1.02 25.25 -11.71
CA ASN A 341 0.05 26.28 -12.04
C ASN A 341 0.46 27.05 -13.30
N LEU A 342 1.75 27.37 -13.45
CA LEU A 342 2.29 28.07 -14.62
C LEU A 342 2.21 27.25 -15.91
N ARG A 343 2.24 25.91 -15.80
CA ARG A 343 2.31 24.99 -16.94
C ARG A 343 1.10 25.04 -17.86
N GLU A 344 -0.09 25.36 -17.35
CA GLU A 344 -1.28 25.45 -18.21
C GLU A 344 -1.19 26.69 -19.12
N ASP A 345 -0.78 27.82 -18.57
CA ASP A 345 -0.56 29.06 -19.33
C ASP A 345 0.62 28.92 -20.30
N LEU A 346 1.73 28.32 -19.86
CA LEU A 346 2.88 28.04 -20.71
C LEU A 346 2.56 27.08 -21.87
N LYS A 347 1.77 26.03 -21.63
CA LYS A 347 1.30 25.12 -22.70
C LYS A 347 0.38 25.82 -23.69
N ARG A 348 -0.47 26.73 -23.22
CA ARG A 348 -1.32 27.54 -24.09
C ARG A 348 -0.46 28.39 -25.03
N ILE A 349 0.56 29.06 -24.48
CA ILE A 349 1.52 29.87 -25.24
C ILE A 349 2.29 29.03 -26.27
N ASP A 350 2.79 27.85 -25.90
CA ASP A 350 3.45 26.94 -26.87
C ASP A 350 2.50 26.55 -28.01
N SER A 351 1.23 26.26 -27.70
CA SER A 351 0.24 25.91 -28.71
C SER A 351 -0.04 27.05 -29.70
N GLU A 352 -0.08 28.30 -29.23
CA GLU A 352 -0.26 29.49 -30.07
C GLU A 352 0.98 29.74 -30.93
N ARG A 353 2.16 29.54 -30.36
CA ARG A 353 3.41 29.64 -31.11
C ARG A 353 3.53 28.59 -32.22
N GLN A 354 3.13 27.35 -31.95
CA GLN A 354 3.09 26.30 -32.98
C GLN A 354 2.15 26.67 -34.12
N LYS A 355 1.00 27.30 -33.82
CA LYS A 355 0.10 27.84 -34.86
C LYS A 355 0.78 28.94 -35.68
N LEU A 356 1.49 29.88 -35.04
CA LEU A 356 2.24 30.92 -35.77
C LEU A 356 3.34 30.34 -36.66
N ARG A 357 4.09 29.34 -36.19
CA ARG A 357 5.07 28.63 -37.02
C ARG A 357 4.42 27.92 -38.20
N SER A 358 3.25 27.30 -38.01
CA SER A 358 2.53 26.65 -39.10
C SER A 358 2.06 27.65 -40.16
N LYS A 359 1.52 28.82 -39.75
CA LYS A 359 1.15 29.92 -40.65
C LYS A 359 2.36 30.43 -41.44
N GLU A 360 3.50 30.63 -40.79
CA GLU A 360 4.75 31.06 -41.43
C GLU A 360 5.22 30.04 -42.49
N LEU A 361 5.10 28.75 -42.19
CA LEU A 361 5.48 27.67 -43.09
C LEU A 361 4.51 27.55 -44.29
N GLU A 362 3.23 27.84 -44.09
CA GLU A 362 2.23 27.94 -45.17
C GLU A 362 2.47 29.18 -46.05
N LEU A 363 2.76 30.33 -45.45
CA LEU A 363 3.13 31.57 -46.15
C LEU A 363 4.36 31.38 -47.06
N ASN A 364 5.37 30.66 -46.57
CA ASN A 364 6.55 30.31 -47.36
C ASN A 364 6.22 29.37 -48.53
N LYS A 365 5.20 28.51 -48.41
CA LYS A 365 4.72 27.67 -49.52
C LYS A 365 3.91 28.47 -50.55
N VAL A 366 3.13 29.46 -50.13
CA VAL A 366 2.37 30.35 -51.03
C VAL A 366 3.31 31.13 -51.95
N MET A 367 4.47 31.60 -51.44
CA MET A 367 5.51 32.20 -52.29
C MET A 367 6.01 31.29 -53.41
N LEU A 368 5.94 29.97 -53.25
CA LEU A 368 6.43 28.98 -54.20
C LEU A 368 5.36 28.47 -55.18
N GLY A 369 4.08 28.83 -54.98
CA GLY A 369 2.94 28.23 -55.68
C GLY A 369 2.02 29.18 -56.47
N ASP A 370 2.17 30.51 -56.33
CA ASP A 370 1.32 31.47 -57.04
C ASP A 370 1.75 31.68 -58.51
N GLU A 371 0.77 31.68 -59.44
CA GLU A 371 0.98 31.90 -60.88
C GLU A 371 1.38 33.36 -61.22
N ASP A 372 0.96 34.33 -60.40
CA ASP A 372 1.40 35.74 -60.46
C ASP A 372 2.26 36.11 -59.24
N ILE A 373 3.57 36.14 -59.47
CA ILE A 373 4.61 36.43 -58.47
C ILE A 373 4.37 37.79 -57.79
N GLY A 374 3.80 38.78 -58.50
CA GLY A 374 3.60 40.14 -57.99
C GLY A 374 2.42 40.28 -57.03
N GLU A 375 1.40 39.44 -57.16
CA GLU A 375 0.24 39.41 -56.26
C GLU A 375 0.53 38.56 -55.03
N GLY A 376 1.18 37.40 -55.22
CA GLY A 376 1.68 36.55 -54.13
C GLY A 376 2.65 37.30 -53.21
N TYR A 377 3.60 38.06 -53.76
CA TYR A 377 4.55 38.85 -52.96
C TYR A 377 3.85 39.93 -52.09
N ARG A 378 2.81 40.59 -52.63
CA ARG A 378 2.04 41.61 -51.89
C ARG A 378 1.15 41.02 -50.80
N LYS A 379 0.68 39.80 -50.98
CA LYS A 379 -0.07 39.05 -49.97
C LYS A 379 0.85 38.58 -48.85
N VAL A 380 1.96 37.93 -49.19
CA VAL A 380 2.97 37.46 -48.23
C VAL A 380 3.56 38.62 -47.42
N LYS A 381 3.84 39.77 -48.04
CA LYS A 381 4.35 40.94 -47.31
C LYS A 381 3.37 41.50 -46.27
N ARG A 382 2.07 41.46 -46.54
CA ARG A 382 1.03 41.90 -45.59
C ARG A 382 0.85 40.90 -44.46
N GLU A 383 0.74 39.63 -44.80
CA GLU A 383 0.54 38.55 -43.83
C GLU A 383 1.80 38.35 -42.96
N ASN A 384 3.02 38.52 -43.49
CA ASN A 384 4.25 38.52 -42.68
C ASN A 384 4.31 39.68 -41.69
N LYS A 385 3.81 40.87 -42.06
CA LYS A 385 3.74 42.00 -41.14
C LYS A 385 2.80 41.70 -39.98
N GLN A 386 1.64 41.13 -40.26
CA GLN A 386 0.68 40.70 -39.24
C GLN A 386 1.27 39.57 -38.37
N LEU A 387 2.00 38.62 -38.97
CA LEU A 387 2.64 37.53 -38.25
C LEU A 387 3.76 38.02 -37.31
N GLU A 388 4.53 39.05 -37.70
CA GLU A 388 5.48 39.69 -36.78
C GLU A 388 4.80 40.42 -35.62
N GLU A 389 3.68 41.10 -35.88
CA GLU A 389 2.88 41.75 -34.84
C GLU A 389 2.29 40.72 -33.86
N GLU A 390 1.77 39.59 -34.35
CA GLU A 390 1.28 38.45 -33.53
C GLU A 390 2.42 37.82 -32.71
N LYS A 391 3.62 37.66 -33.28
CA LYS A 391 4.80 37.14 -32.56
C LYS A 391 5.24 38.07 -31.43
N LYS A 392 5.30 39.38 -31.67
CA LYS A 392 5.67 40.38 -30.65
C LYS A 392 4.65 40.45 -29.51
N ALA A 393 3.36 40.38 -29.83
CA ALA A 393 2.31 40.34 -28.81
C ALA A 393 2.44 39.10 -27.90
N LEU A 394 2.77 37.94 -28.48
CA LEU A 394 3.01 36.71 -27.72
C LEU A 394 4.28 36.82 -26.83
N GLU A 395 5.34 37.44 -27.34
CA GLU A 395 6.56 37.74 -26.55
C GLU A 395 6.24 38.67 -25.38
N GLU A 396 5.48 39.74 -25.59
CA GLU A 396 5.04 40.65 -24.53
C GLU A 396 4.17 39.92 -23.48
N GLU A 397 3.28 39.02 -23.91
CA GLU A 397 2.47 38.21 -23.00
C GLU A 397 3.32 37.30 -22.12
N ILE A 398 4.30 36.59 -22.70
CA ILE A 398 5.28 35.78 -21.96
C ILE A 398 6.03 36.66 -20.94
N LEU A 399 6.46 37.84 -21.36
CA LEU A 399 7.20 38.77 -20.51
C LEU A 399 6.36 39.22 -19.30
N THR A 400 5.10 39.57 -19.52
CA THR A 400 4.17 39.93 -18.43
C THR A 400 3.87 38.76 -17.50
N LEU A 401 3.67 37.55 -18.03
CA LEU A 401 3.40 36.35 -17.23
C LEU A 401 4.57 36.08 -16.29
N LEU A 402 5.78 35.94 -16.83
CA LEU A 402 6.98 35.65 -16.06
C LEU A 402 7.36 36.79 -15.10
N GLY A 403 7.16 38.04 -15.50
CA GLY A 403 7.41 39.21 -14.63
C GLY A 403 6.46 39.32 -13.44
N SER A 404 5.28 38.69 -13.50
CA SER A 404 4.32 38.66 -12.39
C SER A 404 4.49 37.47 -11.44
N CYS A 405 5.35 36.51 -11.79
CA CYS A 405 5.56 35.29 -11.02
C CYS A 405 6.40 35.54 -9.77
N THR A 406 6.03 34.90 -8.66
CA THR A 406 6.93 34.83 -7.50
C THR A 406 7.98 33.75 -7.71
N THR A 407 9.06 33.85 -6.94
CA THR A 407 10.12 32.83 -6.88
C THR A 407 9.59 31.41 -6.59
N LYS A 408 8.46 31.28 -5.86
CA LYS A 408 7.82 29.98 -5.61
C LYS A 408 7.03 29.47 -6.82
N ASP A 409 6.49 30.36 -7.65
CA ASP A 409 5.73 29.99 -8.84
C ASP A 409 6.63 29.42 -9.95
N LEU A 410 7.91 29.82 -9.96
CA LEU A 410 8.91 29.38 -10.95
C LEU A 410 9.58 28.05 -10.61
N ARG A 411 9.27 27.46 -9.44
CA ARG A 411 9.87 26.20 -8.98
C ARG A 411 8.92 25.04 -9.17
N SER A 412 9.44 23.90 -9.61
CA SER A 412 8.73 22.62 -9.55
C SER A 412 9.07 21.82 -8.29
N TYR A 413 10.16 22.19 -7.60
CA TYR A 413 10.85 21.36 -6.63
C TYR A 413 11.20 22.10 -5.34
N TYR A 414 11.25 21.38 -4.22
CA TYR A 414 11.73 21.91 -2.93
C TYR A 414 13.26 21.98 -2.92
N LEU A 415 13.80 23.08 -2.39
CA LEU A 415 15.23 23.34 -2.32
C LEU A 415 15.77 23.04 -0.90
N PRO A 416 16.61 22.02 -0.72
CA PRO A 416 17.10 21.60 0.60
C PRO A 416 18.25 22.47 1.14
N LEU A 417 18.05 23.80 1.17
CA LEU A 417 19.08 24.76 1.58
C LEU A 417 19.39 24.69 3.08
N GLU A 418 18.36 24.58 3.92
CA GLU A 418 18.56 24.44 5.36
C GLU A 418 19.23 23.11 5.71
N GLU A 419 18.82 22.02 5.07
CA GLU A 419 19.44 20.70 5.26
C GLU A 419 20.89 20.69 4.80
N CYS A 420 21.19 21.36 3.68
CA CYS A 420 22.55 21.57 3.20
C CYS A 420 23.40 22.31 4.23
N TYR A 421 22.89 23.44 4.74
CA TYR A 421 23.61 24.28 5.70
C TYR A 421 23.86 23.55 7.02
N ARG A 422 22.86 22.83 7.56
CA ARG A 422 23.05 22.02 8.78
C ARG A 422 24.05 20.88 8.57
N ALA A 423 23.99 20.16 7.45
CA ALA A 423 24.96 19.11 7.15
C ALA A 423 26.39 19.66 7.08
N TYR A 424 26.54 20.88 6.57
CA TYR A 424 27.81 21.58 6.50
C TYR A 424 28.33 21.98 7.90
N GLU A 425 27.47 22.51 8.78
CA GLU A 425 27.81 22.81 10.18
C GLU A 425 28.19 21.56 10.97
N GLU A 426 27.52 20.44 10.72
CA GLU A 426 27.82 19.13 11.32
C GLU A 426 29.12 18.48 10.78
N GLY A 427 29.81 19.12 9.84
CA GLY A 427 31.05 18.61 9.23
C GLY A 427 30.85 17.48 8.21
N LYS A 428 29.60 17.22 7.79
CA LYS A 428 29.23 16.20 6.80
C LYS A 428 29.32 16.76 5.37
N TYR A 429 30.53 17.17 4.96
CA TYR A 429 30.75 17.92 3.72
C TYR A 429 30.35 17.16 2.44
N GLU A 430 30.53 15.84 2.39
CA GLU A 430 30.08 15.03 1.25
C GLU A 430 28.56 15.08 1.05
N ILE A 431 27.81 15.07 2.15
CA ILE A 431 26.35 15.15 2.13
C ILE A 431 25.91 16.57 1.73
N ALA A 432 26.58 17.61 2.24
CA ALA A 432 26.34 18.99 1.83
C ALA A 432 26.58 19.18 0.31
N ASN A 433 27.67 18.64 -0.24
CA ASN A 433 27.95 18.70 -1.67
C ASN A 433 26.89 17.97 -2.53
N LYS A 434 26.31 16.88 -2.03
CA LYS A 434 25.20 16.20 -2.71
C LYS A 434 23.92 17.03 -2.67
N TYR A 435 23.62 17.72 -1.56
CA TYR A 435 22.50 18.67 -1.54
C TYR A 435 22.70 19.83 -2.51
N ILE A 436 23.91 20.38 -2.60
CA ILE A 436 24.25 21.40 -3.59
C ILE A 436 23.99 20.86 -5.00
N THR A 437 24.43 19.65 -5.30
CA THR A 437 24.19 19.01 -6.61
C THR A 437 22.69 18.92 -6.91
N VAL A 438 21.87 18.50 -5.93
CA VAL A 438 20.41 18.45 -6.09
C VAL A 438 19.82 19.83 -6.38
N ILE A 439 20.26 20.88 -5.67
CA ILE A 439 19.80 22.26 -5.87
C ILE A 439 20.13 22.73 -7.29
N LEU A 440 21.36 22.50 -7.75
CA LEU A 440 21.81 22.85 -9.10
C LEU A 440 21.00 22.12 -10.18
N GLU A 441 20.73 20.83 -9.99
CA GLU A 441 19.98 20.04 -10.95
C GLU A 441 18.51 20.45 -11.05
N CYS A 442 17.89 20.82 -9.92
CA CYS A 442 16.51 21.35 -9.92
C CYS A 442 16.43 22.66 -10.68
N PHE A 443 17.36 23.57 -10.39
CA PHE A 443 17.47 24.83 -11.12
C PHE A 443 17.61 24.59 -12.63
N ARG A 444 18.50 23.67 -13.05
CA ARG A 444 18.65 23.34 -14.48
C ARG A 444 17.35 22.85 -15.10
N VAL A 445 16.66 21.90 -14.45
CA VAL A 445 15.42 21.31 -14.97
C VAL A 445 14.31 22.36 -15.09
N ASP A 446 14.14 23.22 -14.08
CA ASP A 446 13.10 24.25 -14.10
C ASP A 446 13.38 25.31 -15.19
N ILE A 447 14.63 25.73 -15.36
CA ILE A 447 15.03 26.64 -16.45
C ILE A 447 14.86 26.00 -17.83
N ASP A 448 15.26 24.74 -17.99
CA ASP A 448 15.11 24.03 -19.26
C ASP A 448 13.63 23.87 -19.64
N LEU A 449 12.74 23.65 -18.66
CA LEU A 449 11.29 23.62 -18.85
C LEU A 449 10.74 24.98 -19.28
N ILE A 450 11.11 26.06 -18.58
CA ILE A 450 10.70 27.43 -18.95
C ILE A 450 11.18 27.75 -20.36
N ARG A 451 12.44 27.44 -20.69
CA ARG A 451 13.01 27.65 -22.03
C ARG A 451 12.34 26.82 -23.10
N PHE A 452 11.99 25.57 -22.80
CA PHE A 452 11.31 24.69 -23.75
C PHE A 452 9.88 25.18 -24.03
N ASP A 453 9.10 25.48 -22.99
CA ASP A 453 7.70 25.86 -23.12
C ASP A 453 7.53 27.30 -23.65
N THR A 454 8.45 28.23 -23.33
CA THR A 454 8.48 29.56 -23.95
C THR A 454 9.18 29.54 -25.32
N GLY A 455 10.02 28.51 -25.56
CA GLY A 455 10.92 28.30 -26.69
C GLY A 455 11.86 29.48 -26.98
N ILE A 456 12.20 30.27 -25.97
CA ILE A 456 13.19 31.33 -26.11
C ILE A 456 14.57 30.71 -25.83
N MET A 457 15.42 30.64 -26.86
CA MET A 457 16.71 29.92 -26.81
C MET A 457 17.91 30.83 -26.57
N ASP A 458 17.88 32.06 -27.08
CA ASP A 458 18.86 33.13 -26.85
C ASP A 458 18.09 34.45 -26.71
N ILE A 459 18.28 35.17 -25.60
CA ILE A 459 17.52 36.40 -25.28
C ILE A 459 18.46 37.60 -25.40
N PRO A 460 18.07 38.68 -26.11
CA PRO A 460 18.78 39.95 -26.03
C PRO A 460 18.75 40.49 -24.58
N ASP A 461 19.77 41.27 -24.18
CA ASP A 461 20.03 41.78 -22.81
C ASP A 461 18.89 42.50 -22.05
N SER A 462 17.69 42.60 -22.62
CA SER A 462 16.52 43.26 -22.07
C SER A 462 15.39 42.27 -21.80
N GLY A 463 15.00 42.10 -20.53
CA GLY A 463 13.68 41.56 -20.22
C GLY A 463 13.42 41.29 -18.76
N ILE A 464 13.85 40.14 -18.27
CA ILE A 464 13.39 39.60 -16.98
C ILE A 464 14.57 39.16 -16.13
N SER A 465 14.74 39.83 -14.99
CA SER A 465 15.57 39.35 -13.89
C SER A 465 14.67 38.75 -12.82
N PHE A 466 14.84 37.47 -12.49
CA PHE A 466 14.22 36.89 -11.31
C PHE A 466 15.26 36.18 -10.45
N SER A 467 14.96 36.12 -9.15
CA SER A 467 15.71 35.32 -8.21
C SER A 467 15.07 33.95 -8.12
N TYR A 468 15.86 32.90 -8.25
CA TYR A 468 15.44 31.53 -7.96
C TYR A 468 15.52 31.21 -6.47
N PHE A 469 16.04 32.10 -5.63
CA PHE A 469 15.99 32.02 -4.16
C PHE A 469 15.10 33.13 -3.56
N THR A 470 14.40 32.85 -2.46
CA THR A 470 13.83 33.93 -1.65
C THR A 470 14.96 34.69 -0.95
N GLU A 471 14.70 35.89 -0.43
CA GLU A 471 15.72 36.64 0.33
C GLU A 471 16.25 35.85 1.54
N GLU A 472 15.37 35.15 2.25
CA GLU A 472 15.71 34.31 3.39
C GLU A 472 16.61 33.14 2.98
N GLU A 473 16.26 32.44 1.90
CA GLU A 473 17.03 31.32 1.35
C GLU A 473 18.40 31.78 0.83
N PHE A 474 18.45 32.94 0.17
CA PHE A 474 19.70 33.49 -0.32
C PHE A 474 20.66 33.84 0.83
N SER A 475 20.13 34.32 1.96
CA SER A 475 20.93 34.55 3.17
C SER A 475 21.59 33.26 3.70
N ILE A 476 20.97 32.09 3.49
CA ILE A 476 21.55 30.79 3.86
C ILE A 476 22.71 30.45 2.91
N VAL A 477 22.54 30.70 1.61
CA VAL A 477 23.60 30.51 0.59
C VAL A 477 24.81 31.39 0.89
N GLU A 478 24.60 32.68 1.18
CA GLU A 478 25.70 33.60 1.51
C GLU A 478 26.46 33.14 2.76
N ARG A 479 25.74 32.74 3.83
CA ARG A 479 26.37 32.20 5.04
C ARG A 479 27.15 30.91 4.78
N LEU A 480 26.61 30.00 3.98
CA LEU A 480 27.27 28.75 3.60
C LEU A 480 28.60 29.03 2.89
N ILE A 481 28.59 29.93 1.92
CA ILE A 481 29.79 30.30 1.14
C ILE A 481 30.82 31.02 2.02
N GLU A 482 30.37 31.91 2.91
CA GLU A 482 31.26 32.63 3.83
C GLU A 482 31.97 31.66 4.78
N GLN A 483 31.24 30.70 5.35
CA GLN A 483 31.83 29.66 6.19
C GLN A 483 32.79 28.73 5.42
N ASP A 484 32.56 28.51 4.13
CA ASP A 484 33.44 27.68 3.29
C ASP A 484 34.73 28.39 2.87
N LYS A 485 34.82 29.72 2.93
CA LYS A 485 36.08 30.45 2.66
C LYS A 485 37.25 29.94 3.51
N LEU A 486 36.97 29.43 4.71
CA LEU A 486 37.98 28.91 5.64
C LEU A 486 38.29 27.42 5.43
N LYS A 487 37.36 26.65 4.84
CA LYS A 487 37.43 25.18 4.78
C LYS A 487 37.66 24.63 3.37
N ALA A 488 37.28 25.37 2.33
CA ALA A 488 37.39 24.99 0.92
C ALA A 488 36.80 23.61 0.59
N ALA A 489 35.69 23.24 1.24
CA ALA A 489 35.01 21.97 1.05
C ALA A 489 33.99 22.00 -0.11
N ILE A 490 33.56 23.19 -0.54
CA ILE A 490 32.68 23.40 -1.70
C ILE A 490 33.53 23.91 -2.87
N SER A 491 33.31 23.36 -4.07
CA SER A 491 34.03 23.80 -5.28
C SER A 491 33.68 25.25 -5.65
N GLU A 492 34.67 26.02 -6.13
CA GLU A 492 34.45 27.40 -6.60
C GLU A 492 33.43 27.48 -7.75
N MET A 493 33.33 26.43 -8.57
CA MET A 493 32.32 26.31 -9.61
C MET A 493 30.91 26.29 -9.01
N ASN A 494 30.69 25.47 -7.97
CA ASN A 494 29.38 25.36 -7.32
C ASN A 494 29.01 26.64 -6.55
N LYS A 495 29.98 27.30 -5.90
CA LYS A 495 29.76 28.60 -5.25
C LYS A 495 29.29 29.66 -6.24
N LYS A 496 29.97 29.77 -7.38
CA LYS A 496 29.58 30.69 -8.45
C LYS A 496 28.19 30.37 -9.00
N ALA A 497 27.89 29.08 -9.22
CA ALA A 497 26.59 28.65 -9.69
C ALA A 497 25.47 29.02 -8.71
N LEU A 498 25.64 28.76 -7.40
CA LEU A 498 24.67 29.15 -6.37
C LEU A 498 24.47 30.66 -6.29
N LEU A 499 25.55 31.46 -6.36
CA LEU A 499 25.43 32.92 -6.35
C LEU A 499 24.73 33.47 -7.59
N SER A 500 24.91 32.84 -8.75
CA SER A 500 24.27 33.27 -10.00
C SER A 500 22.75 33.11 -10.01
N MET A 501 22.19 32.28 -9.12
CA MET A 501 20.74 32.05 -9.02
C MET A 501 19.97 33.21 -8.36
N LYS A 502 20.66 34.23 -7.83
CA LYS A 502 20.05 35.45 -7.28
C LYS A 502 19.46 36.35 -8.37
N GLU A 503 20.13 36.38 -9.51
CA GLU A 503 19.79 37.28 -10.60
C GLU A 503 19.95 36.52 -11.91
N ILE A 504 18.92 35.72 -12.20
CA ILE A 504 18.84 34.99 -13.46
C ILE A 504 18.25 35.93 -14.48
N LYS A 505 19.07 36.24 -15.47
CA LYS A 505 18.62 36.89 -16.69
C LYS A 505 18.16 35.76 -17.61
N LEU A 506 16.86 35.70 -17.86
CA LEU A 506 16.34 34.84 -18.92
C LEU A 506 16.68 35.47 -20.25
#